data_AF-A0A811Q4I4-F1
#
_entry.id   AF-A0A811Q4I4-F1
#
_cell.length_a   1.000
_cell.length_b   1.000
_cell.length_c   1.000
_cell.angle_alpha   90.00
_cell.angle_beta   90.00
_cell.angle_gamma   90.00
#
_symmetry.space_group_name_H-M   'P 1'
#
loop_
_entity.id
_entity.type
_entity.pdbx_description
1 polymer ?
#
loop_
_entity_poly.entity_id
_entity_poly.type
_entity_poly.pdbx_seq_one_letter_code
_entity_poly.pdbx_strand_id
1 'polypeptide(L)'
;MVKQLFPEARCQNWPPTAVQPMWKTVWETNSSCLREGVFRTTCDERLIDALPPESHNARVAFLTPKNVTPEKMSCVVHLAGTGDHTFERRLRLGGPLLKNNIATMVLERKATIDEARSLLYWLQTEAGYSKMGVCGLSMGGVHAAMVGSLHPTPIATLPFLAPHSAVVPFCEGVYKYATAWDVLREDAAALTQDVTSLAEDAAQKTGITIEQVRDRLRSVLSLTDVTRFPVPKNPQAVIFVGATDDGYIPRHSVMELQKAWPGSEVRWVTGGHVSSFFLHNDAFRKAIIDALDRL
;
A
#
# COMPACT_ATOMS: atom_id res chain seq x y z
N MET A 1 -0.10 4.74 23.39
CA MET A 1 0.05 3.50 22.59
C MET A 1 0.45 3.76 21.13
N VAL A 2 -0.28 4.55 20.32
CA VAL A 2 0.13 4.86 18.92
C VAL A 2 1.51 5.55 18.85
N LYS A 3 1.74 6.58 19.69
CA LYS A 3 3.06 7.25 19.83
C LYS A 3 4.17 6.35 20.41
N GLN A 4 3.84 5.21 21.00
CA GLN A 4 4.81 4.26 21.57
C GLN A 4 5.18 3.15 20.57
N LEU A 5 4.24 2.75 19.70
CA LEU A 5 4.49 1.80 18.61
C LEU A 5 5.14 2.49 17.40
N PHE A 6 4.83 3.77 17.19
CA PHE A 6 5.44 4.63 16.18
C PHE A 6 5.68 6.01 16.82
N PRO A 7 6.84 6.23 17.47
CA PRO A 7 7.23 7.57 17.89
C PRO A 7 7.23 8.47 16.65
N GLU A 8 6.72 9.69 16.82
CA GLU A 8 6.59 10.77 15.83
C GLU A 8 6.98 10.36 14.40
N ALA A 9 5.95 10.04 13.61
CA ALA A 9 5.99 9.63 12.21
C ALA A 9 7.34 9.87 11.52
N ARG A 10 7.96 8.77 11.07
CA ARG A 10 9.18 8.67 10.23
C ARG A 10 9.08 9.38 8.86
N CYS A 11 8.31 10.46 8.78
CA CYS A 11 8.38 11.45 7.71
C CYS A 11 9.72 12.24 7.75
N GLN A 12 10.52 12.13 8.82
CA GLN A 12 11.80 12.86 8.97
C GLN A 12 13.00 12.23 8.25
N ASN A 13 13.04 10.91 8.01
CA ASN A 13 14.21 10.29 7.39
C ASN A 13 14.11 10.31 5.86
N TRP A 14 14.16 11.52 5.29
CA TRP A 14 14.45 11.72 3.87
C TRP A 14 15.84 12.36 3.72
N PRO A 15 16.73 11.85 2.85
CA PRO A 15 16.51 10.73 1.92
C PRO A 15 16.32 9.39 2.65
N PRO A 16 15.54 8.46 2.08
CA PRO A 16 15.43 7.09 2.61
C PRO A 16 16.74 6.34 2.35
N THR A 17 16.85 5.11 2.88
CA THR A 17 17.98 4.23 2.57
C THR A 17 18.10 4.04 1.07
N ALA A 18 19.24 4.43 0.50
CA ALA A 18 19.47 4.28 -0.93
C ALA A 18 19.52 2.80 -1.32
N VAL A 19 18.94 2.47 -2.48
CA VAL A 19 18.92 1.10 -3.01
C VAL A 19 19.63 1.04 -4.35
N GLN A 20 20.29 -0.08 -4.62
CA GLN A 20 20.90 -0.37 -5.92
C GLN A 20 20.37 -1.70 -6.43
N PRO A 21 19.24 -1.71 -7.16
CA PRO A 21 18.71 -2.95 -7.71
C PRO A 21 19.67 -3.55 -8.72
N MET A 22 20.00 -4.82 -8.54
CA MET A 22 20.75 -5.62 -9.51
C MET A 22 19.78 -6.12 -10.57
N TRP A 23 19.96 -5.68 -11.82
CA TRP A 23 19.01 -5.92 -12.90
C TRP A 23 19.39 -7.12 -13.77
N LYS A 24 18.37 -7.88 -14.18
CA LYS A 24 18.42 -8.88 -15.24
C LYS A 24 17.35 -8.55 -16.28
N THR A 25 17.74 -8.45 -17.55
CA THR A 25 16.77 -8.31 -18.64
C THR A 25 16.01 -9.62 -18.82
N VAL A 26 14.67 -9.55 -18.75
CA VAL A 26 13.76 -10.68 -18.96
C VAL A 26 13.39 -10.78 -20.43
N TRP A 27 13.00 -9.66 -21.02
CA TRP A 27 12.75 -9.55 -22.47
C TRP A 27 12.95 -8.12 -22.94
N GLU A 28 13.20 -7.96 -24.23
CA GLU A 28 13.42 -6.67 -24.86
C GLU A 28 12.87 -6.68 -26.29
N THR A 29 12.33 -5.54 -26.71
CA THR A 29 11.94 -5.27 -28.11
C THR A 29 12.64 -4.00 -28.60
N ASN A 30 12.33 -3.56 -29.82
CA ASN A 30 12.81 -2.28 -30.36
C ASN A 30 12.23 -1.06 -29.63
N SER A 31 11.15 -1.21 -28.84
CA SER A 31 10.42 -0.08 -28.24
C SER A 31 10.28 -0.17 -26.72
N SER A 32 10.45 -1.35 -26.13
CA SER A 32 10.23 -1.58 -24.70
C SER A 32 11.15 -2.65 -24.13
N CYS A 33 11.39 -2.59 -22.82
CA CYS A 33 12.24 -3.53 -22.09
C CYS A 33 11.57 -3.91 -20.76
N LEU A 34 11.62 -5.19 -20.41
CA LEU A 34 11.29 -5.68 -19.07
C LEU A 34 12.57 -6.17 -18.40
N ARG A 35 12.86 -5.60 -17.23
CA ARG A 35 13.93 -6.05 -16.33
C ARG A 35 13.34 -6.53 -15.02
N GLU A 36 13.95 -7.54 -14.43
CA GLU A 36 13.74 -7.90 -13.03
C GLU A 36 14.93 -7.48 -12.20
N GLY A 37 14.68 -6.91 -11.04
CA GLY A 37 15.65 -6.38 -10.12
C GLY A 37 15.54 -7.04 -8.75
N VAL A 38 16.68 -7.18 -8.07
CA VAL A 38 16.76 -7.62 -6.68
C VAL A 38 17.62 -6.62 -5.89
N PHE A 39 17.18 -6.25 -4.69
CA PHE A 39 17.94 -5.42 -3.75
C PHE A 39 17.67 -5.85 -2.31
N ARG A 40 18.60 -5.57 -1.39
CA ARG A 40 18.37 -5.81 0.05
C ARG A 40 17.23 -4.92 0.54
N THR A 41 16.30 -5.51 1.31
CA THR A 41 15.19 -4.75 1.88
C THR A 41 15.70 -3.60 2.75
N THR A 42 14.95 -2.50 2.80
CA THR A 42 15.33 -1.29 3.55
C THR A 42 14.72 -1.25 4.96
N CYS A 43 14.17 -2.38 5.42
CA CYS A 43 13.72 -2.54 6.80
C CYS A 43 14.84 -2.26 7.81
N ASP A 44 14.43 -1.84 9.01
CA ASP A 44 15.29 -1.84 10.19
C ASP A 44 15.87 -3.25 10.43
N GLU A 45 17.15 -3.35 10.81
CA GLU A 45 17.82 -4.64 11.01
C GLU A 45 17.10 -5.49 12.08
N ARG A 46 16.51 -4.90 13.12
CA ARG A 46 15.72 -5.66 14.11
C ARG A 46 14.49 -6.30 13.50
N LEU A 47 13.89 -5.65 12.49
CA LEU A 47 12.76 -6.19 11.76
C LEU A 47 13.22 -7.27 10.77
N ILE A 48 14.38 -7.09 10.13
CA ILE A 48 15.00 -8.12 9.27
C ILE A 48 15.29 -9.41 10.06
N ASP A 49 15.81 -9.28 11.28
CA ASP A 49 16.10 -10.41 12.18
C ASP A 49 14.84 -11.20 12.57
N ALA A 50 13.69 -10.53 12.62
CA ALA A 50 12.39 -11.16 12.91
C ALA A 50 11.72 -11.77 11.68
N LEU A 51 12.24 -11.51 10.47
CA LEU A 51 11.67 -11.94 9.21
C LEU A 51 12.44 -13.14 8.63
N PRO A 52 11.75 -14.03 7.89
CA PRO A 52 12.42 -15.16 7.25
C PRO A 52 13.43 -14.68 6.19
N PRO A 53 14.50 -15.44 5.90
CA PRO A 53 15.58 -15.03 4.97
C PRO A 53 15.08 -14.61 3.59
N GLU A 54 14.00 -15.23 3.11
CA GLU A 54 13.34 -14.87 1.87
C GLU A 54 12.93 -13.39 1.87
N SER A 55 12.58 -12.83 3.02
CA SER A 55 12.16 -11.43 3.17
C SER A 55 13.31 -10.42 3.21
N HIS A 56 14.57 -10.88 3.23
CA HIS A 56 15.74 -10.00 3.31
C HIS A 56 16.05 -9.27 2.00
N ASN A 57 15.47 -9.74 0.88
CA ASN A 57 15.68 -9.14 -0.44
C ASN A 57 14.36 -8.79 -1.11
N ALA A 58 14.16 -7.53 -1.47
CA ALA A 58 13.05 -7.08 -2.29
C ALA A 58 13.25 -7.51 -3.75
N ARG A 59 12.13 -7.80 -4.44
CA ARG A 59 12.11 -8.08 -5.88
C ARG A 59 11.23 -7.08 -6.60
N VAL A 60 11.68 -6.65 -7.77
CA VAL A 60 10.99 -5.65 -8.58
C VAL A 60 11.00 -6.06 -10.04
N ALA A 61 9.90 -5.83 -10.76
CA ALA A 61 9.88 -5.86 -12.21
C ALA A 61 9.76 -4.43 -12.74
N PHE A 62 10.51 -4.09 -13.78
CA PHE A 62 10.55 -2.75 -14.34
C PHE A 62 10.35 -2.79 -15.85
N LEU A 63 9.18 -2.34 -16.27
CA LEU A 63 8.76 -2.27 -17.66
C LEU A 63 8.88 -0.83 -18.15
N THR A 64 9.77 -0.60 -19.11
CA THR A 64 10.12 0.76 -19.58
C THR A 64 10.03 0.87 -21.10
N PRO A 65 9.63 2.04 -21.64
CA PRO A 65 9.91 2.42 -23.02
C PRO A 65 11.43 2.54 -23.25
N LYS A 66 11.92 2.28 -24.46
CA LYS A 66 13.35 2.41 -24.81
C LYS A 66 13.72 3.72 -25.50
N ASN A 67 12.78 4.29 -26.24
CA ASN A 67 13.08 5.39 -27.16
C ASN A 67 12.78 6.77 -26.56
N VAL A 68 12.59 6.83 -25.24
CA VAL A 68 12.30 8.05 -24.49
C VAL A 68 13.22 8.09 -23.28
N THR A 69 13.82 9.24 -23.02
CA THR A 69 14.73 9.41 -21.89
C THR A 69 13.92 9.56 -20.59
N PRO A 70 14.44 9.11 -19.43
CA PRO A 70 13.71 9.16 -18.16
C PRO A 70 13.14 10.52 -17.78
N GLU A 71 13.82 11.61 -18.13
CA GLU A 71 13.39 12.98 -17.83
C GLU A 71 12.11 13.37 -18.58
N LYS A 72 11.84 12.71 -19.71
CA LYS A 72 10.64 12.88 -20.54
C LYS A 72 9.57 11.80 -20.28
N MET A 73 9.83 10.87 -19.36
CA MET A 73 8.92 9.80 -18.98
C MET A 73 8.33 10.06 -17.60
N SER A 74 7.18 9.43 -17.35
CA SER A 74 6.71 9.23 -15.98
C SER A 74 7.00 7.80 -15.53
N CYS A 75 7.09 7.56 -14.22
CA CYS A 75 7.16 6.18 -13.69
C CYS A 75 6.18 5.99 -12.53
N VAL A 76 5.43 4.88 -12.54
CA VAL A 76 4.53 4.53 -11.45
C VAL A 76 5.01 3.25 -10.77
N VAL A 77 5.08 3.29 -9.44
CA VAL A 77 5.36 2.13 -8.60
C VAL A 77 4.04 1.45 -8.21
N HIS A 78 3.88 0.18 -8.55
CA HIS A 78 2.69 -0.63 -8.33
C HIS A 78 2.87 -1.56 -7.14
N LEU A 79 2.11 -1.30 -6.08
CA LEU A 79 2.15 -2.06 -4.83
C LEU A 79 1.10 -3.18 -4.84
N ALA A 80 1.51 -4.38 -4.41
CA ALA A 80 0.62 -5.53 -4.39
C ALA A 80 -0.43 -5.45 -3.26
N GLY A 81 -1.65 -5.87 -3.55
CA GLY A 81 -2.73 -6.06 -2.57
C GLY A 81 -2.81 -7.49 -2.04
N THR A 82 -3.64 -7.79 -1.04
CA THR A 82 -3.79 -9.16 -0.47
C THR A 82 -4.00 -10.23 -1.54
N GLY A 83 -3.23 -11.32 -1.47
CA GLY A 83 -3.27 -12.41 -2.47
C GLY A 83 -2.67 -12.09 -3.84
N ASP A 84 -2.19 -10.86 -4.09
CA ASP A 84 -1.42 -10.51 -5.29
C ASP A 84 0.03 -11.00 -5.14
N HIS A 85 0.33 -12.10 -5.83
CA HIS A 85 1.64 -12.73 -5.95
C HIS A 85 2.14 -12.58 -7.38
N THR A 86 3.46 -12.61 -7.57
CA THR A 86 4.12 -12.38 -8.87
C THR A 86 3.92 -10.97 -9.44
N PHE A 87 4.51 -10.67 -10.60
CA PHE A 87 4.38 -9.36 -11.24
C PHE A 87 3.21 -9.24 -12.21
N GLU A 88 2.65 -10.37 -12.67
CA GLU A 88 1.87 -10.43 -13.90
C GLU A 88 0.64 -9.52 -13.88
N ARG A 89 -0.16 -9.59 -12.82
CA ARG A 89 -1.40 -8.80 -12.67
C ARG A 89 -1.14 -7.29 -12.81
N ARG A 90 -0.07 -6.81 -12.18
CA ARG A 90 0.30 -5.39 -12.15
C ARG A 90 1.00 -4.96 -13.44
N LEU A 91 1.78 -5.84 -14.06
CA LEU A 91 2.31 -5.62 -15.41
C LEU A 91 1.20 -5.55 -16.47
N ARG A 92 0.12 -6.34 -16.34
CA ARG A 92 -1.04 -6.25 -17.23
C ARG A 92 -1.79 -4.92 -17.09
N LEU A 93 -1.84 -4.35 -15.88
CA LEU A 93 -2.41 -3.02 -15.65
C LEU A 93 -1.53 -1.93 -16.28
N GLY A 94 -0.22 -1.98 -16.04
CA GLY A 94 0.73 -0.94 -16.44
C GLY A 94 1.23 -1.02 -17.88
N GLY A 95 1.25 -2.20 -18.51
CA GLY A 95 1.78 -2.40 -19.87
C GLY A 95 1.20 -1.46 -20.93
N PRO A 96 -0.14 -1.26 -20.99
CA PRO A 96 -0.74 -0.30 -21.91
C PRO A 96 -0.33 1.16 -21.68
N LEU A 97 0.14 1.51 -20.48
CA LEU A 97 0.60 2.87 -20.14
C LEU A 97 1.90 3.25 -20.85
N LEU A 98 2.66 2.28 -21.37
CA LEU A 98 3.84 2.53 -22.20
C LEU A 98 3.53 3.43 -23.41
N LYS A 99 2.30 3.36 -23.95
CA LYS A 99 1.84 4.22 -25.04
C LYS A 99 1.81 5.71 -24.69
N ASN A 100 1.79 6.03 -23.40
CA ASN A 100 1.80 7.38 -22.86
C ASN A 100 3.17 7.75 -22.26
N ASN A 101 4.24 7.00 -22.57
CA ASN A 101 5.58 7.19 -21.99
C ASN A 101 5.60 7.06 -20.45
N ILE A 102 4.74 6.21 -19.90
CA ILE A 102 4.69 5.90 -18.48
C ILE A 102 5.31 4.52 -18.25
N ALA A 103 6.46 4.49 -17.57
CA ALA A 103 7.10 3.28 -17.12
C ALA A 103 6.34 2.67 -15.92
N THR A 104 6.38 1.34 -15.82
CA THR A 104 5.70 0.56 -14.77
C THR A 104 6.74 -0.18 -13.95
N MET A 105 6.85 0.15 -12.67
CA MET A 105 7.68 -0.57 -11.71
C MET A 105 6.78 -1.35 -10.75
N VAL A 106 6.94 -2.66 -10.63
CA VAL A 106 6.10 -3.54 -9.83
C VAL A 106 6.93 -4.12 -8.68
N LEU A 107 6.60 -3.74 -7.44
CA LEU A 107 7.32 -4.18 -6.24
C LEU A 107 6.63 -5.40 -5.60
N GLU A 108 7.34 -6.51 -5.42
CA GLU A 108 6.84 -7.63 -4.60
C GLU A 108 6.95 -7.32 -3.11
N ARG A 109 5.93 -7.72 -2.34
CA ARG A 109 5.76 -7.31 -0.94
C ARG A 109 6.73 -8.04 0.00
N LYS A 110 7.57 -7.28 0.69
CA LYS A 110 8.24 -7.68 1.95
C LYS A 110 8.17 -6.54 2.96
N ALA A 111 8.68 -5.37 2.60
CA ALA A 111 8.67 -4.14 3.40
C ALA A 111 8.11 -2.96 2.59
N THR A 112 6.91 -3.17 2.05
CA THR A 112 6.36 -2.43 0.90
C THR A 112 6.49 -0.90 0.99
N ILE A 113 6.26 -0.29 2.16
CA ILE A 113 6.28 1.17 2.31
C ILE A 113 7.70 1.73 2.21
N ASP A 114 8.65 1.18 2.98
CA ASP A 114 10.04 1.65 2.99
C ASP A 114 10.77 1.32 1.68
N GLU A 115 10.51 0.13 1.13
CA GLU A 115 11.03 -0.28 -0.19
C GLU A 115 10.51 0.63 -1.31
N ALA A 116 9.21 0.97 -1.30
CA ALA A 116 8.63 1.86 -2.31
C ALA A 116 9.20 3.29 -2.20
N ARG A 117 9.38 3.81 -0.98
CA ARG A 117 10.02 5.12 -0.75
C ARG A 117 11.44 5.14 -1.31
N SER A 118 12.21 4.07 -1.08
CA SER A 118 13.59 3.95 -1.56
C SER A 118 13.66 3.79 -3.07
N LEU A 119 12.72 3.06 -3.68
CA LEU A 119 12.61 2.97 -5.14
C LEU A 119 12.19 4.30 -5.78
N LEU A 120 11.28 5.06 -5.18
CA LEU A 120 10.94 6.41 -5.65
C LEU A 120 12.14 7.35 -5.56
N TYR A 121 12.92 7.26 -4.48
CA TYR A 121 14.17 8.01 -4.35
C TYR A 121 15.17 7.62 -5.45
N TRP A 122 15.40 6.31 -5.67
CA TRP A 122 16.25 5.81 -6.74
C TRP A 122 15.78 6.26 -8.13
N LEU A 123 14.46 6.24 -8.38
CA LEU A 123 13.88 6.72 -9.64
C LEU A 123 14.17 8.20 -9.89
N GLN A 124 14.16 9.00 -8.83
CA GLN A 124 14.45 10.43 -8.88
C GLN A 124 15.94 10.73 -9.06
N THR A 125 16.79 10.14 -8.23
CA THR A 125 18.21 10.55 -8.13
C THR A 125 19.13 9.80 -9.07
N GLU A 126 18.88 8.51 -9.28
CA GLU A 126 19.75 7.64 -10.10
C GLU A 126 19.18 7.43 -11.49
N ALA A 127 17.86 7.18 -11.60
CA ALA A 127 17.23 6.87 -12.88
C ALA A 127 16.77 8.11 -13.66
N GLY A 128 16.64 9.28 -13.02
CA GLY A 128 16.38 10.56 -13.67
C GLY A 128 14.92 10.86 -14.05
N TYR A 129 13.93 10.22 -13.41
CA TYR A 129 12.52 10.48 -13.73
C TYR A 129 12.04 11.83 -13.17
N SER A 130 11.34 12.61 -14.01
CA SER A 130 10.81 13.93 -13.63
C SER A 130 9.43 13.88 -12.98
N LYS A 131 8.57 12.94 -13.42
CA LYS A 131 7.24 12.69 -12.86
C LYS A 131 7.15 11.27 -12.35
N MET A 132 6.67 11.12 -11.12
CA MET A 132 6.52 9.80 -10.49
C MET A 132 5.16 9.65 -9.84
N GLY A 133 4.75 8.40 -9.67
CA GLY A 133 3.56 8.06 -8.93
C GLY A 133 3.68 6.75 -8.19
N VAL A 134 2.72 6.51 -7.30
CA VAL A 134 2.54 5.25 -6.58
C VAL A 134 1.08 4.87 -6.63
N CYS A 135 0.82 3.60 -6.94
CA CYS A 135 -0.52 3.05 -6.96
C CYS A 135 -0.57 1.67 -6.32
N GLY A 136 -1.75 1.24 -5.93
CA GLY A 136 -1.96 -0.12 -5.45
C GLY A 136 -3.42 -0.44 -5.25
N LEU A 137 -3.71 -1.73 -5.14
CA LEU A 137 -5.07 -2.27 -4.98
C LEU A 137 -5.30 -2.75 -3.56
N SER A 138 -6.47 -2.47 -2.97
CA SER A 138 -6.83 -3.00 -1.65
C SER A 138 -5.79 -2.60 -0.60
N MET A 139 -5.19 -3.57 0.10
CA MET A 139 -4.05 -3.35 1.00
C MET A 139 -2.89 -2.59 0.32
N GLY A 140 -2.61 -2.86 -0.96
CA GLY A 140 -1.60 -2.13 -1.73
C GLY A 140 -1.98 -0.66 -1.96
N GLY A 141 -3.28 -0.37 -2.04
CA GLY A 141 -3.78 1.00 -2.14
C GLY A 141 -3.63 1.77 -0.83
N VAL A 142 -3.86 1.11 0.31
CA VAL A 142 -3.53 1.67 1.64
C VAL A 142 -2.03 2.01 1.71
N HIS A 143 -1.15 1.11 1.28
CA HIS A 143 0.28 1.37 1.25
C HIS A 143 0.65 2.50 0.28
N ALA A 144 0.01 2.58 -0.89
CA ALA A 144 0.25 3.65 -1.86
C ALA A 144 -0.13 5.02 -1.26
N ALA A 145 -1.24 5.06 -0.52
CA ALA A 145 -1.68 6.24 0.21
C ALA A 145 -0.66 6.66 1.28
N MET A 146 -0.16 5.72 2.09
CA MET A 146 0.90 5.98 3.08
C MET A 146 2.19 6.49 2.44
N VAL A 147 2.64 5.86 1.34
CA VAL A 147 3.85 6.27 0.61
C VAL A 147 3.70 7.67 0.03
N GLY A 148 2.58 7.95 -0.65
CA GLY A 148 2.30 9.25 -1.27
C GLY A 148 2.19 10.38 -0.26
N SER A 149 1.52 10.14 0.87
CA SER A 149 1.40 11.08 1.98
C SER A 149 2.75 11.45 2.60
N LEU A 150 3.64 10.47 2.77
CA LEU A 150 4.94 10.67 3.40
C LEU A 150 6.05 11.12 2.43
N HIS A 151 5.75 11.32 1.14
CA HIS A 151 6.74 11.74 0.15
C HIS A 151 7.02 13.26 0.28
N PRO A 152 8.29 13.72 0.21
CA PRO A 152 8.62 15.12 0.45
C PRO A 152 8.26 16.06 -0.71
N THR A 153 8.10 15.54 -1.92
CA THR A 153 7.74 16.28 -3.13
C THR A 153 6.37 15.83 -3.65
N PRO A 154 5.75 16.58 -4.59
CA PRO A 154 4.55 16.14 -5.27
C PRO A 154 4.78 14.85 -6.08
N ILE A 155 3.98 13.82 -5.82
CA ILE A 155 3.85 12.61 -6.66
C ILE A 155 2.38 12.22 -6.82
N ALA A 156 2.07 11.56 -7.93
CA ALA A 156 0.74 11.03 -8.20
C ALA A 156 0.46 9.88 -7.23
N THR A 157 -0.65 9.96 -6.48
CA THR A 157 -0.99 8.96 -5.45
C THR A 157 -2.33 8.33 -5.77
N LEU A 158 -2.34 7.01 -5.96
CA LEU A 158 -3.48 6.31 -6.55
C LEU A 158 -3.91 5.08 -5.73
N PRO A 159 -4.69 5.28 -4.65
CA PRO A 159 -5.26 4.19 -3.88
C PRO A 159 -6.49 3.63 -4.60
N PHE A 160 -6.36 2.42 -5.15
CA PHE A 160 -7.44 1.73 -5.84
C PHE A 160 -8.12 0.73 -4.91
N LEU A 161 -9.44 0.80 -4.83
CA LEU A 161 -10.27 -0.08 -4.02
C LEU A 161 -9.67 -0.20 -2.62
N ALA A 162 -9.37 0.92 -1.96
CA ALA A 162 -8.62 0.95 -0.71
C ALA A 162 -9.49 1.52 0.42
N PRO A 163 -9.53 0.89 1.60
CA PRO A 163 -10.17 1.49 2.77
C PRO A 163 -9.25 2.58 3.35
N HIS A 164 -9.82 3.44 4.20
CA HIS A 164 -9.02 4.37 5.01
C HIS A 164 -8.14 3.64 6.04
N SER A 165 -8.52 2.43 6.46
CA SER A 165 -7.81 1.61 7.45
C SER A 165 -8.08 0.13 7.27
N ALA A 166 -7.16 -0.74 7.71
CA ALA A 166 -7.39 -2.17 7.83
C ALA A 166 -8.52 -2.52 8.82
N VAL A 167 -8.91 -1.62 9.73
CA VAL A 167 -10.10 -1.81 10.59
C VAL A 167 -11.33 -2.15 9.75
N VAL A 168 -11.52 -1.46 8.63
CA VAL A 168 -12.74 -1.49 7.84
C VAL A 168 -13.06 -2.89 7.30
N PRO A 169 -12.18 -3.56 6.52
CA PRO A 169 -12.50 -4.88 6.01
C PRO A 169 -12.77 -5.92 7.12
N PHE A 170 -12.08 -5.82 8.26
CA PHE A 170 -12.19 -6.76 9.39
C PHE A 170 -13.37 -6.50 10.32
N CYS A 171 -13.76 -5.24 10.53
CA CYS A 171 -14.80 -4.88 11.50
C CYS A 171 -16.13 -4.52 10.84
N GLU A 172 -16.14 -4.10 9.57
CA GLU A 172 -17.31 -3.55 8.90
C GLU A 172 -17.63 -4.28 7.59
N GLY A 173 -16.60 -4.64 6.84
CA GLY A 173 -16.69 -5.40 5.60
C GLY A 173 -16.86 -6.91 5.81
N VAL A 174 -16.80 -7.67 4.72
CA VAL A 174 -17.06 -9.12 4.71
C VAL A 174 -16.17 -9.94 5.64
N TYR A 175 -14.94 -9.52 5.96
CA TYR A 175 -14.11 -10.30 6.89
C TYR A 175 -14.66 -10.33 8.31
N LYS A 176 -15.57 -9.42 8.68
CA LYS A 176 -16.22 -9.49 10.01
C LYS A 176 -17.03 -10.77 10.22
N TYR A 177 -17.46 -11.42 9.13
CA TYR A 177 -18.17 -12.71 9.17
C TYR A 177 -17.23 -13.91 9.03
N ALA A 178 -16.04 -13.71 8.46
CA ALA A 178 -15.07 -14.77 8.21
C ALA A 178 -13.98 -14.89 9.30
N THR A 179 -13.84 -13.86 10.14
CA THR A 179 -12.86 -13.85 11.24
C THR A 179 -13.30 -14.83 12.32
N ALA A 180 -12.40 -15.71 12.75
CA ALA A 180 -12.63 -16.69 13.81
C ALA A 180 -12.61 -16.02 15.20
N TRP A 181 -13.64 -15.23 15.51
CA TRP A 181 -13.71 -14.41 16.72
C TRP A 181 -13.64 -15.24 18.01
N ASP A 182 -14.23 -16.42 18.02
CA ASP A 182 -14.19 -17.32 19.19
C ASP A 182 -12.77 -17.81 19.48
N VAL A 183 -12.01 -18.16 18.44
CA VAL A 183 -10.60 -18.57 18.57
C VAL A 183 -9.75 -17.39 19.07
N LEU A 184 -9.93 -16.20 18.50
CA LEU A 184 -9.21 -15.00 18.97
C LEU A 184 -9.56 -14.65 20.42
N ARG A 185 -10.78 -14.95 20.87
CA ARG A 185 -11.22 -14.77 22.25
C ARG A 185 -10.54 -15.78 23.18
N GLU A 186 -10.44 -17.04 22.76
CA GLU A 186 -9.73 -18.09 23.50
C GLU A 186 -8.24 -17.77 23.64
N ASP A 187 -7.57 -17.38 22.55
CA ASP A 187 -6.17 -16.93 22.56
C ASP A 187 -5.96 -15.72 23.49
N ALA A 188 -6.87 -14.74 23.43
CA ALA A 188 -6.80 -13.56 24.29
C ALA A 188 -7.02 -13.91 25.77
N ALA A 189 -7.90 -14.87 26.08
CA ALA A 189 -8.11 -15.35 27.44
C ALA A 189 -6.86 -16.05 27.98
N ALA A 190 -6.23 -16.92 27.18
CA ALA A 190 -4.98 -17.61 27.54
C ALA A 190 -3.84 -16.62 27.85
N LEU A 191 -3.63 -15.62 26.98
CA LEU A 191 -2.63 -14.58 27.21
C LEU A 191 -2.89 -13.74 28.48
N THR A 192 -4.15 -13.59 28.89
CA THR A 192 -4.50 -12.83 30.10
C THR A 192 -4.21 -13.66 31.36
N GLN A 193 -4.40 -14.98 31.31
CA GLN A 193 -4.10 -15.90 32.41
C GLN A 193 -2.60 -15.94 32.74
N ASP A 194 -1.73 -15.93 31.72
CA ASP A 194 -0.26 -15.90 31.91
C ASP A 194 0.21 -14.64 32.66
N VAL A 195 -0.43 -13.49 32.44
CA VAL A 195 -0.09 -12.21 33.07
C VAL A 195 -0.68 -12.07 34.49
N THR A 196 -1.86 -12.64 34.75
CA THR A 196 -2.54 -12.56 36.06
C THR A 196 -2.02 -13.54 37.11
N SER A 197 -1.06 -14.41 36.77
CA SER A 197 -0.37 -15.30 37.73
C SER A 197 0.46 -14.56 38.80
N LEU A 198 0.51 -13.22 38.77
CA LEU A 198 1.24 -12.36 39.70
C LEU A 198 0.38 -11.43 40.57
N ALA A 199 -0.95 -11.45 40.44
CA ALA A 199 -1.83 -10.65 41.29
C ALA A 199 -3.16 -11.37 41.53
N GLU A 200 -3.27 -12.01 42.71
CA GLU A 200 -4.53 -12.54 43.22
C GLU A 200 -5.44 -11.37 43.62
N ASP A 201 -6.45 -11.06 42.80
CA ASP A 201 -7.63 -10.34 43.26
C ASP A 201 -8.91 -10.94 42.66
N ALA A 202 -9.80 -11.36 43.57
CA ALA A 202 -10.94 -12.23 43.33
C ALA A 202 -12.14 -11.58 42.58
N ALA A 203 -11.94 -10.46 41.89
CA ALA A 203 -13.00 -9.71 41.20
C ALA A 203 -13.08 -9.96 39.68
N GLN A 204 -12.08 -10.58 39.05
CA GLN A 204 -11.99 -10.68 37.58
C GLN A 204 -12.50 -12.03 37.03
N LYS A 205 -13.70 -12.48 37.41
CA LYS A 205 -14.30 -13.75 36.95
C LYS A 205 -15.26 -13.59 35.75
N THR A 206 -15.09 -12.54 34.96
CA THR A 206 -15.76 -12.40 33.66
C THR A 206 -14.70 -12.57 32.58
N GLY A 207 -14.76 -13.68 31.84
CA GLY A 207 -13.85 -13.94 30.72
C GLY A 207 -13.97 -12.84 29.66
N ILE A 208 -12.91 -12.64 28.86
CA ILE A 208 -12.90 -11.64 27.80
C ILE A 208 -14.05 -11.89 26.81
N THR A 209 -14.79 -10.83 26.50
CA THR A 209 -15.94 -10.85 25.57
C THR A 209 -15.48 -10.70 24.11
N ILE A 210 -16.33 -11.11 23.16
CA ILE A 210 -16.05 -10.93 21.72
C ILE A 210 -15.91 -9.44 21.38
N GLU A 211 -16.71 -8.58 22.00
CA GLU A 211 -16.66 -7.13 21.85
C GLU A 211 -15.30 -6.57 22.26
N GLN A 212 -14.77 -7.00 23.41
CA GLN A 212 -13.43 -6.60 23.86
C GLN A 212 -12.32 -7.08 22.92
N VAL A 213 -12.45 -8.29 22.35
CA VAL A 213 -11.52 -8.81 21.34
C VAL A 213 -11.57 -7.98 20.06
N ARG A 214 -12.77 -7.62 19.61
CA ARG A 214 -12.98 -6.74 18.46
C ARG A 214 -12.40 -5.35 18.67
N ASP A 215 -12.58 -4.76 19.85
CA ASP A 215 -12.01 -3.47 20.20
C ASP A 215 -10.48 -3.52 20.26
N ARG A 216 -9.91 -4.63 20.76
CA ARG A 216 -8.46 -4.85 20.72
C ARG A 216 -7.94 -4.95 19.28
N LEU A 217 -8.60 -5.72 18.42
CA LEU A 217 -8.23 -5.80 17.00
C LEU A 217 -8.35 -4.43 16.32
N ARG A 218 -9.44 -3.69 16.57
CA ARG A 218 -9.64 -2.33 16.06
C ARG A 218 -8.50 -1.41 16.49
N SER A 219 -8.12 -1.45 17.76
CA SER A 219 -7.01 -0.65 18.28
C SER A 219 -5.70 -0.94 17.54
N VAL A 220 -5.37 -2.22 17.33
CA VAL A 220 -4.16 -2.62 16.60
C VAL A 220 -4.22 -2.18 15.13
N LEU A 221 -5.33 -2.46 14.45
CA LEU A 221 -5.48 -2.15 13.02
C LEU A 221 -5.61 -0.64 12.76
N SER A 222 -6.02 0.17 13.75
CA SER A 222 -6.09 1.64 13.65
C SER A 222 -4.73 2.30 13.42
N LEU A 223 -3.63 1.56 13.59
CA LEU A 223 -2.28 2.01 13.22
C LEU A 223 -2.11 2.16 11.70
N THR A 224 -2.96 1.50 10.91
CA THR A 224 -2.99 1.60 9.45
C THR A 224 -3.92 2.70 8.93
N ASP A 225 -4.53 3.48 9.83
CA ASP A 225 -5.48 4.52 9.45
C ASP A 225 -4.78 5.70 8.77
N VAL A 226 -4.98 5.78 7.45
CA VAL A 226 -4.36 6.76 6.56
C VAL A 226 -4.90 8.17 6.81
N THR A 227 -6.08 8.32 7.42
CA THR A 227 -6.61 9.65 7.78
C THR A 227 -5.74 10.38 8.81
N ARG A 228 -4.86 9.65 9.50
CA ARG A 228 -3.92 10.16 10.51
C ARG A 228 -2.56 10.54 9.91
N PHE A 229 -2.37 10.30 8.61
CA PHE A 229 -1.17 10.65 7.89
C PHE A 229 -1.26 12.09 7.34
N PRO A 230 -0.12 12.76 7.08
CA PRO A 230 -0.11 14.09 6.48
C PRO A 230 -0.88 14.15 5.16
N VAL A 231 -1.42 15.32 4.83
CA VAL A 231 -1.96 15.55 3.49
C VAL A 231 -0.82 15.46 2.46
N PRO A 232 -0.98 14.70 1.35
CA PRO A 232 0.02 14.63 0.28
C PRO A 232 0.38 16.03 -0.26
N LYS A 233 1.62 16.21 -0.72
CA LYS A 233 2.13 17.53 -1.14
C LYS A 233 1.31 18.19 -2.25
N ASN A 234 0.71 17.40 -3.12
CA ASN A 234 -0.26 17.86 -4.10
C ASN A 234 -1.52 16.98 -4.05
N PRO A 235 -2.55 17.37 -3.26
CA PRO A 235 -3.78 16.61 -3.15
C PRO A 235 -4.54 16.46 -4.47
N GLN A 236 -4.38 17.41 -5.40
CA GLN A 236 -5.03 17.33 -6.71
C GLN A 236 -4.51 16.15 -7.53
N ALA A 237 -3.25 15.76 -7.35
CA ALA A 237 -2.66 14.57 -7.96
C ALA A 237 -3.01 13.26 -7.22
N VAL A 238 -3.97 13.28 -6.29
CA VAL A 238 -4.50 12.09 -5.62
C VAL A 238 -5.87 11.73 -6.19
N ILE A 239 -5.98 10.51 -6.72
CA ILE A 239 -7.22 9.97 -7.28
C ILE A 239 -7.51 8.61 -6.65
N PHE A 240 -8.56 8.54 -5.85
CA PHE A 240 -9.12 7.28 -5.37
C PHE A 240 -10.02 6.68 -6.44
N VAL A 241 -9.95 5.36 -6.62
CA VAL A 241 -10.93 4.63 -7.45
C VAL A 241 -11.61 3.61 -6.56
N GLY A 242 -12.84 3.89 -6.15
CA GLY A 242 -13.68 3.01 -5.34
C GLY A 242 -14.67 2.19 -6.19
N ALA A 243 -15.22 1.13 -5.62
CA ALA A 243 -16.24 0.31 -6.26
C ALA A 243 -17.62 0.53 -5.61
N THR A 244 -18.69 0.48 -6.42
CA THR A 244 -20.04 0.85 -5.97
C THR A 244 -20.68 -0.17 -5.05
N ASP A 245 -20.33 -1.46 -5.22
CA ASP A 245 -20.93 -2.63 -4.57
C ASP A 245 -19.86 -3.48 -3.87
N ASP A 246 -18.85 -2.80 -3.31
CA ASP A 246 -17.71 -3.43 -2.65
C ASP A 246 -18.07 -3.96 -1.25
N GLY A 247 -18.09 -5.28 -1.11
CA GLY A 247 -18.36 -5.94 0.18
C GLY A 247 -17.22 -5.85 1.20
N TYR A 248 -15.98 -5.57 0.76
CA TYR A 248 -14.84 -5.38 1.67
C TYR A 248 -14.75 -3.94 2.14
N ILE A 249 -15.02 -3.00 1.24
CA ILE A 249 -14.74 -1.57 1.44
C ILE A 249 -15.99 -0.76 1.19
N PRO A 250 -16.76 -0.41 2.23
CA PRO A 250 -17.93 0.44 2.09
C PRO A 250 -17.55 1.83 1.60
N ARG A 251 -18.46 2.47 0.86
CA ARG A 251 -18.24 3.79 0.26
C ARG A 251 -17.80 4.86 1.25
N HIS A 252 -18.35 4.83 2.48
CA HIS A 252 -18.01 5.84 3.50
C HIS A 252 -16.52 5.83 3.83
N SER A 253 -15.85 4.67 3.79
CA SER A 253 -14.42 4.56 4.11
C SER A 253 -13.56 5.30 3.07
N VAL A 254 -13.90 5.18 1.78
CA VAL A 254 -13.25 5.95 0.71
C VAL A 254 -13.49 7.45 0.89
N MET A 255 -14.72 7.83 1.27
CA MET A 255 -15.07 9.23 1.51
C MET A 255 -14.41 9.83 2.75
N GLU A 256 -14.18 9.06 3.81
CA GLU A 256 -13.41 9.51 4.98
C GLU A 256 -11.97 9.82 4.61
N LEU A 257 -11.37 9.00 3.76
CA LEU A 257 -10.01 9.23 3.27
C LEU A 257 -9.95 10.48 2.36
N GLN A 258 -10.92 10.65 1.47
CA GLN A 258 -11.04 11.87 0.65
C GLN A 258 -11.23 13.13 1.51
N LYS A 259 -12.06 13.05 2.56
CA LYS A 259 -12.28 14.15 3.50
C LYS A 259 -11.00 14.51 4.26
N ALA A 260 -10.19 13.51 4.63
CA ALA A 260 -8.90 13.73 5.28
C ALA A 260 -7.91 14.46 4.34
N TRP A 261 -8.01 14.25 3.03
CA TRP A 261 -7.14 14.85 2.02
C TRP A 261 -7.90 15.80 1.08
N PRO A 262 -8.29 16.99 1.53
CA PRO A 262 -9.08 17.92 0.74
C PRO A 262 -8.36 18.29 -0.56
N GLY A 263 -9.11 18.28 -1.67
CA GLY A 263 -8.59 18.51 -3.02
C GLY A 263 -8.30 17.23 -3.80
N SER A 264 -8.31 16.06 -3.15
CA SER A 264 -8.28 14.77 -3.83
C SER A 264 -9.61 14.42 -4.50
N GLU A 265 -9.54 13.59 -5.55
CA GLU A 265 -10.69 13.15 -6.34
C GLU A 265 -11.07 11.70 -6.00
N VAL A 266 -12.37 11.41 -5.99
CA VAL A 266 -12.88 10.03 -5.92
C VAL A 266 -13.62 9.71 -7.22
N ARG A 267 -13.22 8.60 -7.84
CA ARG A 267 -13.90 7.98 -8.98
C ARG A 267 -14.56 6.69 -8.53
N TRP A 268 -15.74 6.42 -9.08
CA TRP A 268 -16.49 5.20 -8.78
C TRP A 268 -16.58 4.32 -10.02
N VAL A 269 -16.34 3.03 -9.85
CA VAL A 269 -16.57 1.99 -10.86
C VAL A 269 -17.63 1.02 -10.40
N THR A 270 -18.38 0.45 -11.34
CA THR A 270 -19.47 -0.48 -11.01
C THR A 270 -18.96 -1.85 -10.58
N GLY A 271 -19.65 -2.51 -9.65
CA GLY A 271 -19.35 -3.87 -9.21
C GLY A 271 -18.71 -3.97 -7.82
N GLY A 272 -18.27 -5.18 -7.47
CA GLY A 272 -17.66 -5.49 -6.19
C GLY A 272 -16.14 -5.42 -6.24
N HIS A 273 -15.47 -5.70 -5.11
CA HIS A 273 -14.02 -5.55 -4.97
C HIS A 273 -13.21 -6.27 -6.07
N VAL A 274 -13.54 -7.54 -6.31
CA VAL A 274 -12.81 -8.39 -7.25
C VAL A 274 -13.25 -8.11 -8.69
N SER A 275 -14.55 -8.05 -8.96
CA SER A 275 -15.08 -7.83 -10.31
C SER A 275 -14.68 -6.46 -10.86
N SER A 276 -14.73 -5.41 -10.04
CA SER A 276 -14.34 -4.07 -10.45
C SER A 276 -12.89 -4.02 -10.92
N PHE A 277 -12.00 -4.73 -10.23
CA PHE A 277 -10.61 -4.81 -10.67
C PHE A 277 -10.47 -5.43 -12.07
N PHE A 278 -11.13 -6.56 -12.34
CA PHE A 278 -11.00 -7.25 -13.62
C PHE A 278 -11.67 -6.50 -14.77
N LEU A 279 -12.79 -5.84 -14.50
CA LEU A 279 -13.64 -5.26 -15.54
C LEU A 279 -13.33 -3.78 -15.83
N HIS A 280 -12.65 -3.06 -14.93
CA HIS A 280 -12.46 -1.61 -15.06
C HIS A 280 -10.98 -1.17 -15.11
N ASN A 281 -10.11 -2.01 -15.69
CA ASN A 281 -8.69 -1.68 -15.90
C ASN A 281 -8.46 -0.35 -16.64
N ASP A 282 -9.34 0.03 -17.56
CA ASP A 282 -9.25 1.33 -18.24
C ASP A 282 -9.48 2.51 -17.31
N ALA A 283 -10.39 2.39 -16.32
CA ALA A 283 -10.63 3.43 -15.34
C ALA A 283 -9.40 3.65 -14.44
N PHE A 284 -8.76 2.56 -13.98
CA PHE A 284 -7.52 2.66 -13.20
C PHE A 284 -6.38 3.28 -14.03
N ARG A 285 -6.20 2.87 -15.29
CA ARG A 285 -5.21 3.47 -16.19
C ARG A 285 -5.47 4.96 -16.43
N LYS A 286 -6.72 5.35 -16.66
CA LYS A 286 -7.11 6.76 -16.85
C LYS A 286 -6.83 7.58 -15.59
N ALA A 287 -7.09 7.02 -14.40
CA ALA A 287 -6.73 7.68 -13.15
C ALA A 287 -5.21 7.91 -13.05
N ILE A 288 -4.39 6.91 -13.41
CA ILE A 288 -2.92 7.06 -13.42
C ILE A 288 -2.48 8.21 -14.33
N ILE A 289 -2.97 8.24 -15.56
CA ILE A 289 -2.64 9.28 -16.54
C ILE A 289 -3.03 10.66 -15.99
N ASP A 290 -4.29 10.79 -15.54
CA ASP A 290 -4.81 12.07 -15.06
C ASP A 290 -4.11 12.59 -13.81
N ALA A 291 -3.67 11.69 -12.92
CA ALA A 291 -2.93 12.07 -11.72
C ALA A 291 -1.51 12.55 -12.05
N LEU A 292 -0.84 11.92 -13.03
CA LEU A 292 0.47 12.34 -13.51
C LEU A 292 0.43 13.67 -14.28
N ASP A 293 -0.67 13.93 -15.02
CA ASP A 293 -0.88 15.20 -15.72
C ASP A 293 -1.07 16.40 -14.78
N ARG A 294 -1.36 16.13 -13.49
CA ARG A 294 -1.50 17.15 -12.43
C ARG A 294 -0.19 17.47 -11.70
N LEU A 295 0.91 16.83 -12.07
CA LEU A 295 2.27 17.14 -11.61
C LEU A 295 2.95 18.06 -12.61
#